data_AF-A0A2U0H963-F1
#
_entry.id   AF-A0A2U0H963-F1
#
_cell.length_a   1.000
_cell.length_b   1.000
_cell.length_c   1.000
_cell.angle_alpha   90.00
_cell.angle_beta   90.00
_cell.angle_gamma   90.00
#
_symmetry.space_group_name_H-M   'P 1'
#
loop_
_entity.id
_entity.type
_entity.pdbx_description
1 polymer ?
#
loop_
_entity_poly.entity_id
_entity_poly.type
_entity_poly.pdbx_seq_one_letter_code
_entity_poly.pdbx_strand_id
1 'polypeptide(L)'
;MGLRERRPGLGELLGDEDGGDGAVMKRIRLGVFEMMNPSNGMPTWTDPRGRGVDWDDLDHWVTLARELDAAGFDFLFFADTYGYATLDGRMPEEVAAHGIQFPALDPMLAIAALARETESLGFVVTSPTTVERPYATARRFATLDRLTGGRIGWNIVTGSSQATTDELFGVTEQLTHDERYDAADAFLDTCLRYWEHSWDDDAEVRDRASGVYADPAKLRPVEVEGRFQRSRGIFAVPPTPQRTPVLFQAGTSDRGRAYAARNAEAVFIQGQTIASAAAHVQDIREQAVKNGRAADDVAVVTGMTVTVAPTSEEARMLRAEYEALLGLDDAAVMFAGITGLDLTGLDPEMRVADLKTDLGQTLVQRYARQDPDMRVGQILDQFRTKAIRGFQVTGSPVEVADEIERIVDGSGIDGIMLEPTFGGLDAYRAFIELVLPILVDRGRAGGPDPRVRSLSLSKGLDASTGSATGPRNGLDASTGSATGPRNGLDASTGSATGPRSTAAAPLTLRERFTGAPRLAPTHRAHGLSARAADDHEMGATEK
;
A
#
# COMPACT_ATOMS: atom_id res chain seq x y z
N MET A 1 43.56 41.85 46.06
CA MET A 1 44.63 41.39 46.97
C MET A 1 43.97 40.45 47.98
N GLY A 2 44.47 39.21 48.12
CA GLY A 2 43.82 38.07 48.79
C GLY A 2 43.43 38.28 50.26
N LEU A 3 42.87 37.30 51.00
CA LEU A 3 42.91 35.84 50.89
C LEU A 3 42.05 35.25 52.05
N ARG A 4 41.78 33.94 51.98
CA ARG A 4 41.32 32.97 53.03
C ARG A 4 39.81 32.69 53.14
N GLU A 5 39.33 31.59 52.57
CA GLU A 5 39.45 30.16 52.97
C GLU A 5 38.45 29.73 54.06
N ARG A 6 37.49 28.90 53.65
CA ARG A 6 36.93 27.79 54.45
C ARG A 6 36.69 26.59 53.51
N ARG A 7 37.32 25.45 53.82
CA ARG A 7 36.82 24.10 53.48
C ARG A 7 36.14 23.55 54.75
N PRO A 8 35.03 22.81 54.66
CA PRO A 8 35.05 21.35 54.37
C PRO A 8 33.86 20.91 53.48
N GLY A 9 33.73 19.69 52.96
CA GLY A 9 34.40 18.42 53.27
C GLY A 9 34.18 17.37 52.17
N LEU A 10 34.78 16.21 52.40
CA LEU A 10 34.75 15.01 51.55
C LEU A 10 33.31 14.53 51.30
N GLY A 11 32.91 14.52 50.02
CA GLY A 11 31.69 13.85 49.56
C GLY A 11 31.07 14.54 48.37
N GLU A 12 31.80 14.66 47.25
CA GLU A 12 31.27 15.04 45.92
C GLU A 12 32.46 15.16 44.95
N LEU A 13 33.06 14.04 44.57
CA LEU A 13 34.05 13.98 43.48
C LEU A 13 34.13 12.54 42.95
N LEU A 14 32.99 12.04 42.48
CA LEU A 14 32.90 11.04 41.42
C LEU A 14 31.75 11.52 40.55
N GLY A 15 32.08 12.27 39.50
CA GLY A 15 31.13 12.54 38.43
C GLY A 15 30.99 11.23 37.67
N ASP A 16 29.81 10.63 37.76
CA ASP A 16 29.40 9.59 36.83
C ASP A 16 29.26 10.24 35.46
N GLU A 17 30.17 9.88 34.56
CA GLU A 17 30.04 10.08 33.13
C GLU A 17 28.93 9.16 32.60
N ASP A 18 27.66 9.51 32.85
CA ASP A 18 26.54 8.94 32.09
C ASP A 18 26.34 9.75 30.80
N GLY A 19 27.34 9.63 29.92
CA GLY A 19 27.26 10.01 28.51
C GLY A 19 26.78 8.82 27.69
N GLY A 20 25.47 8.61 27.66
CA GLY A 20 24.82 7.55 26.89
C GLY A 20 23.39 7.93 26.55
N ASP A 21 23.20 9.00 25.79
CA ASP A 21 21.93 9.32 25.16
C ASP A 21 21.67 8.22 24.11
N GLY A 22 21.02 7.14 24.57
CA GLY A 22 20.62 6.01 23.73
C GLY A 22 19.58 6.51 22.74
N ALA A 23 20.03 7.01 21.59
CA ALA A 23 19.16 7.41 20.50
C ALA A 23 18.21 6.24 20.20
N VAL A 24 16.94 6.43 20.50
CA VAL A 24 15.89 5.43 20.22
C VAL A 24 15.86 5.26 18.71
N MET A 25 16.35 4.10 18.25
CA MET A 25 16.41 3.79 16.83
C MET A 25 15.00 3.77 16.24
N LYS A 26 14.84 4.38 15.06
CA LYS A 26 13.56 4.50 14.38
C LYS A 26 13.05 3.11 13.98
N ARG A 27 11.84 2.76 14.41
CA ARG A 27 11.14 1.56 13.94
C ARG A 27 10.85 1.67 12.44
N ILE A 28 11.21 0.63 11.70
CA ILE A 28 10.95 0.43 10.29
C ILE A 28 9.52 -0.11 10.15
N ARG A 29 8.69 0.58 9.36
CA ARG A 29 7.38 0.04 8.96
C ARG A 29 7.58 -1.05 7.91
N LEU A 30 6.93 -2.19 8.08
CA LEU A 30 7.06 -3.35 7.20
C LEU A 30 5.77 -3.56 6.44
N GLY A 31 5.84 -3.42 5.11
CA GLY A 31 4.76 -3.75 4.20
C GLY A 31 5.14 -4.84 3.21
N VAL A 32 4.13 -5.33 2.48
CA VAL A 32 4.31 -6.17 1.30
C VAL A 32 3.63 -5.50 0.11
N PHE A 33 4.31 -5.43 -1.02
CA PHE A 33 3.77 -4.91 -2.28
C PHE A 33 3.33 -6.07 -3.17
N GLU A 34 2.06 -6.12 -3.52
CA GLU A 34 1.49 -7.17 -4.37
C GLU A 34 0.53 -6.60 -5.42
N MET A 35 0.25 -7.41 -6.42
CA MET A 35 -0.81 -7.21 -7.40
C MET A 35 -1.58 -8.52 -7.53
N MET A 36 -2.91 -8.45 -7.62
CA MET A 36 -3.77 -9.62 -7.75
C MET A 36 -3.78 -10.14 -9.20
N ASN A 37 -2.62 -10.60 -9.64
CA ASN A 37 -2.32 -11.12 -10.98
C ASN A 37 -1.29 -12.27 -10.88
N PRO A 38 -1.01 -13.00 -11.98
CA PRO A 38 -0.14 -14.17 -11.95
C PRO A 38 1.33 -13.90 -11.57
N SER A 39 1.83 -12.67 -11.72
CA SER A 39 3.30 -12.47 -11.75
C SER A 39 3.83 -11.10 -11.28
N ASN A 40 3.00 -10.29 -10.64
CA ASN A 40 3.35 -8.95 -10.12
C ASN A 40 4.12 -8.06 -11.12
N GLY A 41 3.78 -8.17 -12.41
CA GLY A 41 4.37 -7.36 -13.48
C GLY A 41 5.68 -7.88 -14.11
N MET A 42 6.23 -9.02 -13.68
CA MET A 42 7.34 -9.71 -14.37
C MET A 42 6.94 -11.16 -14.63
N PRO A 43 7.38 -11.87 -15.67
CA PRO A 43 6.84 -13.20 -16.05
C PRO A 43 7.28 -14.37 -15.14
N THR A 44 7.07 -14.26 -13.83
CA THR A 44 7.49 -15.25 -12.83
C THR A 44 6.56 -16.45 -12.73
N TRP A 45 5.40 -16.43 -13.39
CA TRP A 45 4.43 -17.53 -13.36
C TRP A 45 4.97 -18.86 -13.90
N THR A 46 6.01 -18.83 -14.74
CA THR A 46 6.64 -20.03 -15.28
C THR A 46 7.50 -20.77 -14.25
N ASP A 47 7.89 -20.10 -13.16
CA ASP A 47 8.65 -20.72 -12.08
C ASP A 47 7.70 -21.52 -11.16
N PRO A 48 8.02 -22.77 -10.82
CA PRO A 48 7.16 -23.61 -9.97
C PRO A 48 7.01 -23.08 -8.54
N ARG A 49 7.87 -22.15 -8.08
CA ARG A 49 7.73 -21.46 -6.80
C ARG A 49 6.72 -20.30 -6.87
N GLY A 50 6.29 -19.94 -8.08
CA GLY A 50 5.36 -18.84 -8.31
C GLY A 50 3.90 -19.24 -8.10
N ARG A 51 3.05 -18.22 -8.04
CA ARG A 51 1.60 -18.35 -7.88
C ARG A 51 0.84 -18.47 -9.21
N GLY A 52 1.53 -18.80 -10.31
CA GLY A 52 0.95 -18.75 -11.66
C GLY A 52 -0.35 -19.54 -11.84
N VAL A 53 -0.55 -20.61 -11.06
CA VAL A 53 -1.75 -21.46 -11.08
C VAL A 53 -2.83 -20.99 -10.10
N ASP A 54 -2.44 -20.39 -8.97
CA ASP A 54 -3.33 -20.14 -7.82
C ASP A 54 -3.55 -18.64 -7.54
N TRP A 55 -3.13 -17.76 -8.46
CA TRP A 55 -3.22 -16.31 -8.28
C TRP A 55 -4.66 -15.79 -8.15
N ASP A 56 -5.63 -16.49 -8.74
CA ASP A 56 -7.06 -16.22 -8.67
C ASP A 56 -7.79 -17.02 -7.58
N ASP A 57 -7.05 -17.83 -6.81
CA ASP A 57 -7.57 -18.48 -5.61
C ASP A 57 -7.48 -17.53 -4.40
N LEU A 58 -8.62 -17.33 -3.74
CA LEU A 58 -8.69 -16.51 -2.53
C LEU A 58 -7.84 -17.09 -1.39
N ASP A 59 -7.68 -18.41 -1.31
CA ASP A 59 -6.94 -19.07 -0.23
C ASP A 59 -5.44 -18.75 -0.27
N HIS A 60 -4.88 -18.47 -1.46
CA HIS A 60 -3.51 -17.96 -1.59
C HIS A 60 -3.34 -16.63 -0.83
N TRP A 61 -4.23 -15.67 -1.09
CA TRP A 61 -4.18 -14.34 -0.48
C TRP A 61 -4.53 -14.37 1.01
N VAL A 62 -5.44 -15.24 1.43
CA VAL A 62 -5.74 -15.48 2.85
C VAL A 62 -4.50 -16.02 3.57
N THR A 63 -3.78 -16.96 2.96
CA THR A 63 -2.55 -17.52 3.53
C THR A 63 -1.49 -16.45 3.68
N LEU A 64 -1.23 -15.65 2.64
CA LEU A 64 -0.30 -14.51 2.71
C LEU A 64 -0.68 -13.55 3.85
N ALA A 65 -1.94 -13.10 3.89
CA ALA A 65 -2.38 -12.14 4.90
C ALA A 65 -2.20 -12.67 6.33
N ARG A 66 -2.48 -13.96 6.57
CA ARG A 66 -2.27 -14.60 7.87
C ARG A 66 -0.80 -14.68 8.28
N GLU A 67 0.08 -15.04 7.34
CA GLU A 67 1.51 -15.13 7.62
C GLU A 67 2.11 -13.75 7.94
N LEU A 68 1.72 -12.72 7.19
CA LEU A 68 2.14 -11.34 7.43
C LEU A 68 1.62 -10.79 8.76
N ASP A 69 0.34 -11.03 9.09
CA ASP A 69 -0.24 -10.60 10.36
C ASP A 69 0.43 -11.30 11.56
N ALA A 70 0.67 -12.60 11.46
CA ALA A 70 1.36 -13.38 12.49
C ALA A 70 2.83 -12.97 12.67
N ALA A 71 3.47 -12.45 11.60
CA ALA A 71 4.82 -11.91 11.65
C ALA A 71 4.88 -10.44 12.15
N GLY A 72 3.75 -9.76 12.29
CA GLY A 72 3.70 -8.37 12.76
C GLY A 72 3.94 -7.32 11.68
N PHE A 73 3.69 -7.64 10.40
CA PHE A 73 3.72 -6.66 9.33
C PHE A 73 2.64 -5.58 9.53
N ASP A 74 2.95 -4.36 9.10
CA ASP A 74 2.07 -3.21 9.27
C ASP A 74 0.95 -3.21 8.22
N PHE A 75 1.26 -3.58 6.97
CA PHE A 75 0.26 -3.58 5.89
C PHE A 75 0.59 -4.49 4.68
N LEU A 76 -0.46 -4.97 4.02
CA LEU A 76 -0.40 -5.57 2.68
C LEU A 76 -0.95 -4.55 1.67
N PHE A 77 -0.12 -4.19 0.69
CA PHE A 77 -0.41 -3.21 -0.33
C PHE A 77 -0.76 -3.90 -1.65
N PHE A 78 -1.94 -3.63 -2.19
CA PHE A 78 -2.36 -4.05 -3.51
C PHE A 78 -2.27 -2.89 -4.51
N ALA A 79 -1.26 -2.95 -5.38
CA ALA A 79 -1.22 -2.17 -6.60
C ALA A 79 -2.28 -2.68 -7.58
N ASP A 80 -2.84 -1.76 -8.37
CA ASP A 80 -3.89 -2.10 -9.33
C ASP A 80 -3.94 -1.12 -10.50
N THR A 81 -4.46 -1.61 -11.63
CA THR A 81 -4.73 -0.85 -12.84
C THR A 81 -5.90 -1.51 -13.59
N TYR A 82 -6.86 -0.71 -14.04
CA TYR A 82 -7.92 -1.22 -14.91
C TYR A 82 -7.42 -1.49 -16.34
N GLY A 83 -6.50 -0.67 -16.81
CA GLY A 83 -5.91 -0.78 -18.14
C GLY A 83 -4.66 -1.66 -18.15
N TYR A 84 -4.23 -2.00 -19.36
CA TYR A 84 -3.02 -2.75 -19.67
C TYR A 84 -2.12 -1.98 -20.63
N ALA A 85 -0.86 -2.40 -20.73
CA ALA A 85 0.12 -1.78 -21.61
C ALA A 85 -0.32 -1.91 -23.09
N THR A 86 -0.12 -0.84 -23.86
CA THR A 86 -0.40 -0.81 -25.30
C THR A 86 0.74 -0.17 -26.06
N LEU A 87 0.91 -0.63 -27.29
CA LEU A 87 1.80 -0.08 -28.30
C LEU A 87 0.96 0.17 -29.56
N ASP A 88 0.95 1.41 -30.06
CA ASP A 88 0.15 1.83 -31.22
C ASP A 88 -1.34 1.43 -31.15
N GLY A 89 -1.94 1.54 -29.96
CA GLY A 89 -3.35 1.23 -29.73
C GLY A 89 -3.67 -0.27 -29.74
N ARG A 90 -2.66 -1.14 -29.63
CA ARG A 90 -2.83 -2.60 -29.52
C ARG A 90 -2.10 -3.13 -28.29
N MET A 91 -2.62 -4.20 -27.72
CA MET A 91 -1.91 -4.96 -26.69
C MET A 91 -0.77 -5.74 -27.37
N PRO A 92 0.50 -5.57 -26.96
CA PRO A 92 1.59 -6.45 -27.39
C PRO A 92 1.30 -7.90 -27.00
N GLU A 93 1.69 -8.86 -27.85
CA GLU A 93 1.36 -10.28 -27.63
C GLU A 93 1.95 -10.80 -26.31
N GLU A 94 3.14 -10.33 -25.94
CA GLU A 94 3.88 -10.67 -24.74
C GLU A 94 3.12 -10.29 -23.46
N VAL A 95 2.32 -9.22 -23.48
CA VAL A 95 1.50 -8.83 -22.32
C VAL A 95 0.59 -9.97 -21.91
N ALA A 96 -0.10 -10.58 -22.89
CA ALA A 96 -0.98 -11.71 -22.65
C ALA A 96 -0.22 -13.04 -22.52
N ALA A 97 0.77 -13.27 -23.38
CA ALA A 97 1.50 -14.55 -23.42
C ALA A 97 2.35 -14.78 -22.17
N HIS A 98 2.91 -13.71 -21.59
CA HIS A 98 3.87 -13.81 -20.48
C HIS A 98 3.31 -13.31 -19.14
N GLY A 99 2.06 -12.84 -19.11
CA GLY A 99 1.40 -12.48 -17.85
C GLY A 99 1.80 -11.11 -17.29
N ILE A 100 2.18 -10.15 -18.14
CA ILE A 100 2.74 -8.86 -17.71
C ILE A 100 1.61 -7.93 -17.23
N GLN A 101 1.36 -7.92 -15.92
CA GLN A 101 0.27 -7.17 -15.28
C GLN A 101 -1.14 -7.52 -15.81
N PHE A 102 -1.27 -8.60 -16.57
CA PHE A 102 -2.50 -9.08 -17.18
C PHE A 102 -2.50 -10.61 -17.20
N PRO A 103 -3.62 -11.31 -16.96
CA PRO A 103 -4.88 -10.77 -16.42
C PRO A 103 -4.72 -10.29 -14.97
N ALA A 104 -5.70 -9.54 -14.46
CA ALA A 104 -5.75 -9.08 -13.07
C ALA A 104 -7.18 -9.15 -12.53
N LEU A 105 -7.30 -9.36 -11.22
CA LEU A 105 -8.57 -9.25 -10.47
C LEU A 105 -8.60 -7.96 -9.65
N ASP A 106 -9.81 -7.50 -9.30
CA ASP A 106 -10.00 -6.36 -8.39
C ASP A 106 -9.67 -6.79 -6.94
N PRO A 107 -8.54 -6.31 -6.36
CA PRO A 107 -8.12 -6.70 -5.02
C PRO A 107 -9.06 -6.15 -3.93
N MET A 108 -9.81 -5.08 -4.20
CA MET A 108 -10.70 -4.46 -3.22
C MET A 108 -11.79 -5.43 -2.75
N LEU A 109 -12.22 -6.34 -3.62
CA LEU A 109 -13.24 -7.33 -3.31
C LEU A 109 -12.76 -8.42 -2.34
N ALA A 110 -11.45 -8.71 -2.30
CA ALA A 110 -10.88 -9.71 -1.41
C ALA A 110 -10.73 -9.20 0.04
N ILE A 111 -10.64 -7.89 0.25
CA ILE A 111 -10.22 -7.29 1.53
C ILE A 111 -11.10 -7.71 2.71
N ALA A 112 -12.43 -7.82 2.54
CA ALA A 112 -13.31 -8.24 3.62
C ALA A 112 -13.04 -9.70 4.08
N ALA A 113 -12.63 -10.57 3.15
CA ALA A 113 -12.24 -11.94 3.47
C ALA A 113 -10.86 -11.97 4.17
N LEU A 114 -9.88 -11.22 3.66
CA LEU A 114 -8.54 -11.15 4.26
C LEU A 114 -8.58 -10.54 5.67
N ALA A 115 -9.37 -9.47 5.85
CA ALA A 115 -9.52 -8.80 7.13
C ALA A 115 -10.22 -9.67 8.18
N ARG A 116 -11.08 -10.62 7.76
CA ARG A 116 -11.70 -11.58 8.68
C ARG A 116 -10.68 -12.56 9.26
N GLU A 117 -9.68 -12.93 8.47
CA GLU A 117 -8.66 -13.92 8.83
C GLU A 117 -7.40 -13.30 9.46
N THR A 118 -7.42 -12.00 9.75
CA THR A 118 -6.31 -11.26 10.35
C THR A 118 -6.82 -10.34 11.46
N GLU A 119 -5.99 -10.08 12.47
CA GLU A 119 -6.36 -9.26 13.61
C GLU A 119 -5.82 -7.83 13.47
N SER A 120 -4.65 -7.65 12.87
CA SER A 120 -3.85 -6.45 13.05
C SER A 120 -3.34 -5.85 11.72
N LEU A 121 -3.12 -6.68 10.70
CA LEU A 121 -2.60 -6.29 9.38
C LEU A 121 -3.47 -5.21 8.70
N GLY A 122 -2.83 -4.14 8.24
CA GLY A 122 -3.44 -3.14 7.37
C GLY A 122 -3.58 -3.62 5.93
N PHE A 123 -4.57 -3.10 5.21
CA PHE A 123 -4.76 -3.37 3.79
C PHE A 123 -4.79 -2.06 3.03
N VAL A 124 -3.86 -1.86 2.11
CA VAL A 124 -3.82 -0.66 1.25
C VAL A 124 -4.23 -1.08 -0.15
N VAL A 125 -5.27 -0.47 -0.70
CA VAL A 125 -5.74 -0.80 -2.05
C VAL A 125 -5.65 0.42 -2.97
N THR A 126 -5.20 0.18 -4.18
CA THR A 126 -5.14 1.19 -5.24
C THR A 126 -6.52 1.40 -5.84
N SER A 127 -6.94 2.67 -5.97
CA SER A 127 -8.18 3.00 -6.68
C SER A 127 -8.00 4.36 -7.38
N PRO A 128 -8.30 4.46 -8.69
CA PRO A 128 -8.07 5.68 -9.45
C PRO A 128 -9.16 6.72 -9.22
N THR A 129 -8.80 8.00 -9.40
CA THR A 129 -9.73 9.14 -9.32
C THR A 129 -10.31 9.56 -10.67
N THR A 130 -9.81 9.01 -11.78
CA THR A 130 -10.15 9.44 -13.14
C THR A 130 -11.43 8.82 -13.69
N VAL A 131 -11.72 7.55 -13.35
CA VAL A 131 -12.86 6.80 -13.91
C VAL A 131 -13.92 6.45 -12.86
N GLU A 132 -13.54 6.43 -11.59
CA GLU A 132 -14.47 6.19 -10.48
C GLU A 132 -15.34 7.41 -10.17
N ARG A 133 -16.36 7.21 -9.32
CA ARG A 133 -17.19 8.31 -8.80
C ARG A 133 -16.95 8.48 -7.30
N PRO A 134 -16.77 9.71 -6.79
CA PRO A 134 -16.33 9.95 -5.42
C PRO A 134 -17.29 9.40 -4.36
N TYR A 135 -18.61 9.51 -4.56
CA TYR A 135 -19.57 8.95 -3.60
C TYR A 135 -19.47 7.42 -3.49
N ALA A 136 -19.31 6.72 -4.62
CA ALA A 136 -19.18 5.26 -4.63
C ALA A 136 -17.87 4.84 -3.94
N THR A 137 -16.76 5.50 -4.27
CA THR A 137 -15.46 5.30 -3.61
C THR A 137 -15.52 5.60 -2.11
N ALA A 138 -16.11 6.73 -1.72
CA ALA A 138 -16.30 7.10 -0.32
C ALA A 138 -17.05 6.01 0.45
N ARG A 139 -18.15 5.51 -0.12
CA ARG A 139 -18.96 4.44 0.48
C ARG A 139 -18.17 3.13 0.61
N ARG A 140 -17.42 2.73 -0.43
CA ARG A 140 -16.61 1.49 -0.43
C ARG A 140 -15.54 1.53 0.66
N PHE A 141 -14.74 2.60 0.72
CA PHE A 141 -13.70 2.73 1.74
C PHE A 141 -14.25 2.86 3.16
N ALA A 142 -15.34 3.60 3.39
CA ALA A 142 -15.98 3.64 4.71
C ALA A 142 -16.55 2.26 5.12
N THR A 143 -17.10 1.51 4.17
CA THR A 143 -17.56 0.13 4.43
C THR A 143 -16.38 -0.76 4.85
N LEU A 144 -15.29 -0.73 4.09
CA LEU A 144 -14.09 -1.49 4.42
C LEU A 144 -13.45 -1.02 5.73
N ASP A 145 -13.46 0.28 6.02
CA ASP A 145 -12.96 0.81 7.30
C ASP A 145 -13.72 0.21 8.47
N ARG A 146 -15.05 0.11 8.38
CA ARG A 146 -15.85 -0.53 9.42
C ARG A 146 -15.66 -2.05 9.48
N LEU A 147 -15.58 -2.73 8.35
CA LEU A 147 -15.44 -4.20 8.30
C LEU A 147 -14.05 -4.68 8.73
N THR A 148 -13.02 -3.90 8.44
CA THR A 148 -11.64 -4.20 8.83
C THR A 148 -11.32 -3.73 10.25
N GLY A 149 -12.18 -2.94 10.88
CA GLY A 149 -11.92 -2.36 12.20
C GLY A 149 -10.90 -1.23 12.16
N GLY A 150 -10.87 -0.45 11.08
CA GLY A 150 -9.97 0.67 10.91
C GLY A 150 -8.63 0.30 10.28
N ARG A 151 -8.57 -0.76 9.47
CA ARG A 151 -7.31 -1.28 8.90
C ARG A 151 -7.22 -1.09 7.38
N ILE A 152 -7.98 -0.15 6.81
CA ILE A 152 -7.96 0.13 5.36
C ILE A 152 -7.16 1.41 5.04
N GLY A 153 -6.37 1.34 3.99
CA GLY A 153 -5.70 2.46 3.34
C GLY A 153 -6.08 2.56 1.86
N TRP A 154 -6.03 3.78 1.32
CA TRP A 154 -6.29 4.07 -0.09
C TRP A 154 -5.04 4.60 -0.75
N ASN A 155 -4.48 3.86 -1.70
CA ASN A 155 -3.48 4.40 -2.61
C ASN A 155 -4.17 5.17 -3.75
N ILE A 156 -4.05 6.50 -3.70
CA ILE A 156 -4.68 7.41 -4.65
C ILE A 156 -3.82 7.52 -5.90
N VAL A 157 -4.37 7.08 -7.04
CA VAL A 157 -3.71 7.22 -8.34
C VAL A 157 -4.54 8.11 -9.26
N THR A 158 -3.85 8.93 -10.05
CA THR A 158 -4.46 9.81 -11.07
C THR A 158 -4.33 9.22 -12.47
N GLY A 159 -3.77 8.01 -12.59
CA GLY A 159 -3.71 7.26 -13.82
C GLY A 159 -2.62 6.19 -13.82
N SER A 160 -2.96 5.03 -14.39
CA SER A 160 -2.04 3.97 -14.81
C SER A 160 -2.60 3.38 -16.09
N SER A 161 -1.76 3.10 -17.09
CA SER A 161 -2.22 2.65 -18.42
C SER A 161 -3.43 3.47 -18.91
N GLN A 162 -3.31 4.80 -18.84
CA GLN A 162 -4.49 5.68 -18.91
C GLN A 162 -5.25 5.53 -20.23
N ALA A 163 -4.52 5.38 -21.35
CA ALA A 163 -5.14 5.24 -22.66
C ALA A 163 -6.14 4.07 -22.71
N THR A 164 -5.72 2.87 -22.26
CA THR A 164 -6.60 1.70 -22.22
C THR A 164 -7.67 1.81 -21.15
N THR A 165 -7.34 2.40 -19.99
CA THR A 165 -8.33 2.66 -18.93
C THR A 165 -9.46 3.55 -19.46
N ASP A 166 -9.12 4.63 -20.17
CA ASP A 166 -10.10 5.56 -20.73
C ASP A 166 -10.99 4.87 -21.78
N GLU A 167 -10.41 4.07 -22.67
CA GLU A 167 -11.15 3.30 -23.67
C GLU A 167 -12.12 2.29 -23.03
N LEU A 168 -11.67 1.53 -22.02
CA LEU A 168 -12.48 0.54 -21.31
C LEU A 168 -13.67 1.16 -20.57
N PHE A 169 -13.50 2.39 -20.06
CA PHE A 169 -14.56 3.13 -19.34
C PHE A 169 -15.36 4.08 -20.25
N GLY A 170 -15.04 4.16 -21.54
CA GLY A 170 -15.72 5.04 -22.50
C GLY A 170 -15.52 6.53 -22.19
N VAL A 171 -14.35 6.91 -21.68
CA VAL A 171 -14.00 8.30 -21.40
C VAL A 171 -13.86 9.06 -22.72
N THR A 172 -14.60 10.16 -22.84
CA THR A 172 -14.65 10.99 -24.07
C THR A 172 -13.88 12.30 -23.95
N GLU A 173 -13.69 12.79 -22.72
CA GLU A 173 -12.91 13.98 -22.42
C GLU A 173 -11.58 13.56 -21.79
N GLN A 174 -10.48 13.69 -22.56
CA GLN A 174 -9.15 13.39 -22.07
C GLN A 174 -8.58 14.60 -21.33
N LEU A 175 -8.30 14.40 -20.05
CA LEU A 175 -7.62 15.40 -19.22
C LEU A 175 -6.11 15.33 -19.44
N THR A 176 -5.44 16.48 -19.42
CA THR A 176 -3.98 16.52 -19.38
C THR A 176 -3.43 15.92 -18.08
N HIS A 177 -2.11 15.68 -18.00
CA HIS A 177 -1.49 15.16 -16.78
C HIS A 177 -1.80 15.99 -15.54
N ASP A 178 -1.66 17.31 -15.62
CA ASP A 178 -1.91 18.20 -14.49
C ASP A 178 -3.41 18.34 -14.18
N GLU A 179 -4.27 18.39 -15.21
CA GLU A 179 -5.73 18.43 -15.00
C GLU A 179 -6.26 17.16 -14.33
N ARG A 180 -5.63 15.99 -14.55
CA ARG A 180 -5.97 14.77 -13.79
C ARG A 180 -5.70 14.94 -12.31
N TYR A 181 -4.65 15.66 -11.91
CA TYR A 181 -4.42 15.97 -10.50
C TYR A 181 -5.38 17.03 -9.96
N ASP A 182 -5.80 18.01 -10.76
CA ASP A 182 -6.82 18.98 -10.36
C ASP A 182 -8.18 18.29 -10.15
N ALA A 183 -8.52 17.34 -11.01
CA ALA A 183 -9.69 16.48 -10.85
C ALA A 183 -9.58 15.58 -9.61
N ALA A 184 -8.39 15.05 -9.32
CA ALA A 184 -8.12 14.25 -8.13
C ALA A 184 -8.24 15.06 -6.83
N ASP A 185 -7.78 16.32 -6.81
CA ASP A 185 -7.98 17.22 -5.67
C ASP A 185 -9.48 17.41 -5.38
N ALA A 186 -10.28 17.69 -6.41
CA ALA A 186 -11.74 17.81 -6.26
C ALA A 186 -12.41 16.48 -5.85
N PHE A 187 -11.90 15.35 -6.34
CA PHE A 187 -12.40 14.02 -6.00
C PHE A 187 -12.15 13.70 -4.52
N LEU A 188 -10.92 13.84 -4.06
CA LEU A 188 -10.55 13.59 -2.67
C LEU A 188 -11.28 14.55 -1.73
N ASP A 189 -11.37 15.83 -2.07
CA ASP A 189 -12.15 16.82 -1.30
C ASP A 189 -13.61 16.38 -1.14
N THR A 190 -14.24 15.88 -2.20
CA THR A 190 -15.60 15.34 -2.15
C THR A 190 -15.71 14.14 -1.20
N CYS A 191 -14.76 13.20 -1.25
CA CYS A 191 -14.72 12.07 -0.33
C CYS A 191 -14.54 12.50 1.13
N LEU A 192 -13.61 13.42 1.39
CA LEU A 192 -13.36 13.98 2.73
C LEU A 192 -14.61 14.64 3.31
N ARG A 193 -15.35 15.42 2.52
CA ARG A 193 -16.64 16.00 2.97
C ARG A 193 -17.63 14.92 3.42
N TYR A 194 -17.71 13.81 2.69
CA TYR A 194 -18.58 12.71 3.06
C TYR A 194 -18.16 12.02 4.36
N TRP A 195 -16.87 11.69 4.52
CA TRP A 195 -16.35 10.99 5.69
C TRP A 195 -16.29 11.86 6.95
N GLU A 196 -15.93 13.14 6.82
CA GLU A 196 -15.58 14.01 7.94
C GLU A 196 -16.71 14.97 8.34
N HIS A 197 -17.65 15.30 7.44
CA HIS A 197 -18.60 16.41 7.68
C HIS A 197 -20.07 16.03 7.57
N SER A 198 -20.41 14.89 6.95
CA SER A 198 -21.82 14.52 6.78
C SER A 198 -22.47 14.02 8.08
N TRP A 199 -21.68 13.51 9.03
CA TRP A 199 -22.13 12.98 10.33
C TRP A 199 -21.24 13.49 11.47
N ASP A 200 -21.85 13.98 12.56
CA ASP A 200 -21.13 14.16 13.82
C ASP A 200 -20.71 12.82 14.42
N ASP A 201 -19.71 12.82 15.30
CA ASP A 201 -19.12 11.60 15.88
C ASP A 201 -20.16 10.72 16.61
N ASP A 202 -21.14 11.34 17.26
CA ASP A 202 -22.17 10.67 18.07
C ASP A 202 -23.56 10.67 17.40
N ALA A 203 -23.60 10.87 16.07
CA ALA A 203 -24.84 10.87 15.29
C ALA A 203 -25.48 9.47 15.18
N GLU A 204 -24.71 8.37 15.26
CA GLU A 204 -25.23 7.00 15.26
C GLU A 204 -25.53 6.53 16.71
N VAL A 205 -26.75 6.77 17.17
CA VAL A 205 -27.17 6.57 18.57
C VAL A 205 -27.56 5.12 18.89
N ARG A 206 -28.31 4.46 18.00
CA ARG A 206 -28.86 3.09 18.16
C ARG A 206 -29.62 2.87 19.47
N ASP A 207 -30.36 3.87 19.94
CA ASP A 207 -31.14 3.78 21.17
C ASP A 207 -32.50 3.12 20.94
N ARG A 208 -32.64 1.90 21.48
CA ARG A 208 -33.88 1.12 21.42
C ARG A 208 -34.99 1.68 22.31
N ALA A 209 -34.66 2.36 23.41
CA ALA A 209 -35.64 2.87 24.36
C ALA A 209 -36.37 4.10 23.79
N SER A 210 -35.63 5.02 23.16
CA SER A 210 -36.23 6.17 22.45
C SER A 210 -36.65 5.86 21.01
N GLY A 211 -36.23 4.72 20.43
CA GLY A 211 -36.52 4.35 19.05
C GLY A 211 -35.69 5.13 18.02
N VAL A 212 -34.60 5.76 18.44
CA VAL A 212 -33.74 6.61 17.60
C VAL A 212 -32.50 5.82 17.16
N TYR A 213 -32.39 5.55 15.85
CA TYR A 213 -31.18 4.92 15.31
C TYR A 213 -30.05 5.93 15.08
N ALA A 214 -30.36 7.07 14.49
CA ALA A 214 -29.44 8.18 14.28
C ALA A 214 -30.13 9.51 14.60
N ASP A 215 -29.39 10.46 15.17
CA ASP A 215 -29.90 11.79 15.50
C ASP A 215 -29.97 12.67 14.24
N PRO A 216 -31.17 13.03 13.75
CA PRO A 216 -31.32 13.82 12.53
C PRO A 216 -30.68 15.21 12.61
N ALA A 217 -30.55 15.79 13.81
CA ALA A 217 -29.94 17.11 13.99
C ALA A 217 -28.42 17.10 13.76
N LYS A 218 -27.82 15.91 13.77
CA LYS A 218 -26.37 15.67 13.61
C LYS A 218 -25.99 15.14 12.23
N LEU A 219 -26.96 15.10 11.31
CA LEU A 219 -26.77 14.74 9.91
C LEU A 219 -26.74 16.01 9.06
N ARG A 220 -25.72 16.14 8.22
CA ARG A 220 -25.55 17.30 7.34
C ARG A 220 -25.42 16.87 5.89
N PRO A 221 -26.14 17.52 4.97
CA PRO A 221 -25.94 17.29 3.55
C PRO A 221 -24.56 17.82 3.13
N VAL A 222 -23.85 17.03 2.35
CA VAL A 222 -22.68 17.48 1.59
C VAL A 222 -23.18 18.08 0.29
N GLU A 223 -22.67 19.26 -0.06
CA GLU A 223 -22.91 19.93 -1.33
C GLU A 223 -21.56 20.25 -1.98
N VAL A 224 -21.38 19.77 -3.22
CA VAL A 224 -20.20 20.00 -4.06
C VAL A 224 -20.69 20.44 -5.43
N GLU A 225 -20.21 21.60 -5.87
CA GLU A 225 -20.51 22.21 -7.16
C GLU A 225 -19.19 22.75 -7.72
N GLY A 226 -18.56 22.01 -8.64
CA GLY A 226 -17.29 22.37 -9.24
C GLY A 226 -17.14 21.86 -10.67
N ARG A 227 -16.02 22.20 -11.32
CA ARG A 227 -15.71 21.79 -12.71
C ARG A 227 -15.70 20.27 -12.86
N PHE A 228 -15.02 19.58 -11.95
CA PHE A 228 -14.78 18.14 -12.06
C PHE A 228 -15.80 17.29 -11.30
N GLN A 229 -16.34 17.80 -10.20
CA GLN A 229 -17.23 17.05 -9.30
C GLN A 229 -18.49 17.84 -9.00
N ARG A 230 -19.61 17.13 -8.98
CA ARG A 230 -20.92 17.63 -8.56
C ARG A 230 -21.62 16.56 -7.75
N SER A 231 -22.01 16.87 -6.52
CA SER A 231 -22.63 15.91 -5.62
C SER A 231 -23.45 16.58 -4.53
N ARG A 232 -24.58 15.96 -4.16
CA ARG A 232 -25.48 16.49 -3.12
C ARG A 232 -26.15 15.37 -2.33
N GLY A 233 -26.11 15.44 -1.00
CA GLY A 233 -26.89 14.56 -0.12
C GLY A 233 -26.21 14.23 1.20
N ILE A 234 -26.90 13.45 2.04
CA ILE A 234 -26.35 12.90 3.29
C ILE A 234 -25.63 11.60 2.99
N PHE A 235 -24.43 11.41 3.56
CA PHE A 235 -23.66 10.19 3.39
C PHE A 235 -24.38 9.00 4.01
N ALA A 236 -24.39 7.85 3.35
CA ALA A 236 -25.15 6.69 3.81
C ALA A 236 -24.45 5.87 4.91
N VAL A 237 -23.16 6.11 5.14
CA VAL A 237 -22.36 5.35 6.09
C VAL A 237 -22.10 6.22 7.33
N PRO A 238 -22.41 5.74 8.55
CA PRO A 238 -22.10 6.46 9.78
C PRO A 238 -20.58 6.55 10.00
N PRO A 239 -20.11 7.37 10.95
CA PRO A 239 -18.68 7.47 11.26
C PRO A 239 -18.04 6.10 11.52
N THR A 240 -16.86 5.89 10.93
CA THR A 240 -16.10 4.64 11.01
C THR A 240 -14.84 4.85 11.87
N PRO A 241 -14.11 3.78 12.27
CA PRO A 241 -12.95 3.92 13.17
C PRO A 241 -11.95 4.98 12.74
N GLN A 242 -11.56 5.01 11.45
CA GLN A 242 -10.66 6.03 10.93
C GLN A 242 -11.40 7.24 10.34
N ARG A 243 -12.72 7.14 10.05
CA ARG A 243 -13.47 8.01 9.12
C ARG A 243 -12.85 7.97 7.73
N THR A 244 -11.80 8.75 7.51
CA THR A 244 -10.98 8.73 6.30
C THR A 244 -10.02 7.53 6.34
N PRO A 245 -9.89 6.70 5.28
CA PRO A 245 -8.86 5.66 5.21
C PRO A 245 -7.45 6.28 5.23
N VAL A 246 -6.40 5.52 5.55
CA VAL A 246 -5.03 6.06 5.45
C VAL A 246 -4.71 6.41 4.00
N LEU A 247 -4.31 7.64 3.73
CA LEU A 247 -4.08 8.11 2.36
C LEU A 247 -2.65 7.84 1.90
N PHE A 248 -2.51 6.94 0.94
CA PHE A 248 -1.26 6.61 0.25
C PHE A 248 -1.19 7.32 -1.11
N GLN A 249 0.02 7.63 -1.58
CA GLN A 249 0.25 8.25 -2.88
C GLN A 249 1.63 7.86 -3.43
N ALA A 250 1.81 7.80 -4.76
CA ALA A 250 3.05 7.36 -5.41
C ALA A 250 3.52 8.24 -6.60
N GLY A 251 3.02 9.47 -6.70
CA GLY A 251 3.29 10.40 -7.80
C GLY A 251 4.68 11.02 -7.69
N THR A 252 5.46 10.87 -8.75
CA THR A 252 6.85 11.35 -8.82
C THR A 252 7.02 12.66 -9.59
N SER A 253 6.05 13.06 -10.42
CA SER A 253 6.05 14.35 -11.13
C SER A 253 5.95 15.53 -10.17
N ASP A 254 6.34 16.74 -10.57
CA ASP A 254 6.26 17.92 -9.71
C ASP A 254 4.84 18.15 -9.18
N ARG A 255 3.82 18.00 -10.05
CA ARG A 255 2.41 18.07 -9.66
C ARG A 255 2.00 16.92 -8.73
N GLY A 256 2.54 15.73 -8.96
CA GLY A 256 2.31 14.55 -8.13
C GLY A 256 2.90 14.68 -6.72
N ARG A 257 4.14 15.15 -6.61
CA ARG A 257 4.80 15.41 -5.31
C ARG A 257 4.08 16.50 -4.53
N ALA A 258 3.62 17.56 -5.20
CA ALA A 258 2.80 18.59 -4.57
C ALA A 258 1.46 18.05 -4.05
N TYR A 259 0.79 17.20 -4.83
CA TYR A 259 -0.43 16.50 -4.42
C TYR A 259 -0.18 15.57 -3.22
N ALA A 260 0.92 14.81 -3.24
CA ALA A 260 1.31 13.90 -2.17
C ALA A 260 1.59 14.67 -0.87
N ALA A 261 2.41 15.70 -0.94
CA ALA A 261 2.78 16.54 0.20
C ALA A 261 1.56 17.19 0.87
N ARG A 262 0.53 17.53 0.09
CA ARG A 262 -0.71 18.10 0.61
C ARG A 262 -1.62 17.06 1.26
N ASN A 263 -1.76 15.88 0.64
CA ASN A 263 -2.86 14.97 0.93
C ASN A 263 -2.43 13.66 1.62
N ALA A 264 -1.24 13.13 1.34
CA ALA A 264 -0.85 11.78 1.73
C ALA A 264 -0.37 11.69 3.18
N GLU A 265 -0.76 10.63 3.88
CA GLU A 265 -0.21 10.20 5.17
C GLU A 265 1.00 9.27 4.96
N ALA A 266 1.04 8.58 3.80
CA ALA A 266 2.17 7.78 3.36
C ALA A 266 2.47 7.99 1.88
N VAL A 267 3.75 8.16 1.53
CA VAL A 267 4.21 8.27 0.14
C VAL A 267 5.08 7.08 -0.22
N PHE A 268 4.73 6.41 -1.30
CA PHE A 268 5.52 5.36 -1.90
C PHE A 268 6.49 5.97 -2.91
N ILE A 269 7.79 5.72 -2.72
CA ILE A 269 8.84 6.04 -3.70
C ILE A 269 9.51 4.75 -4.20
N GLN A 270 10.06 4.78 -5.40
CA GLN A 270 11.01 3.76 -5.85
C GLN A 270 12.44 4.28 -5.67
N GLY A 271 12.97 4.12 -4.46
CA GLY A 271 14.36 4.48 -4.17
C GLY A 271 15.32 3.46 -4.78
N GLN A 272 16.27 3.90 -5.62
CA GLN A 272 17.32 3.05 -6.20
C GLN A 272 18.68 3.26 -5.53
N THR A 273 18.89 4.44 -4.95
CA THR A 273 20.11 4.79 -4.20
C THR A 273 19.74 5.58 -2.96
N ILE A 274 20.55 5.47 -1.90
CA ILE A 274 20.33 6.20 -0.65
C ILE A 274 20.25 7.70 -0.88
N ALA A 275 21.15 8.26 -1.70
CA ALA A 275 21.17 9.70 -1.97
C ALA A 275 19.90 10.19 -2.69
N SER A 276 19.41 9.44 -3.68
CA SER A 276 18.15 9.78 -4.38
C SER A 276 16.94 9.66 -3.45
N ALA A 277 16.88 8.59 -2.65
CA ALA A 277 15.80 8.42 -1.67
C ALA A 277 15.82 9.54 -0.61
N ALA A 278 17.00 9.91 -0.10
CA ALA A 278 17.16 11.03 0.84
C ALA A 278 16.65 12.35 0.25
N ALA A 279 17.00 12.65 -1.01
CA ALA A 279 16.53 13.85 -1.69
C ALA A 279 15.00 13.85 -1.86
N HIS A 280 14.39 12.71 -2.20
CA HIS A 280 12.93 12.58 -2.29
C HIS A 280 12.25 12.75 -0.93
N VAL A 281 12.77 12.12 0.12
CA VAL A 281 12.25 12.26 1.49
C VAL A 281 12.29 13.74 1.91
N GLN A 282 13.42 14.40 1.69
CA GLN A 282 13.58 15.82 2.01
C GLN A 282 12.58 16.69 1.25
N ASP A 283 12.47 16.53 -0.08
CA ASP A 283 11.54 17.32 -0.90
C ASP A 283 10.08 17.14 -0.46
N ILE A 284 9.63 15.90 -0.24
CA ILE A 284 8.26 15.61 0.21
C ILE A 284 7.97 16.29 1.54
N ARG A 285 8.87 16.17 2.52
CA ARG A 285 8.69 16.75 3.86
C ARG A 285 8.75 18.29 3.83
N GLU A 286 9.63 18.88 3.03
CA GLU A 286 9.68 20.34 2.83
C GLU A 286 8.40 20.86 2.18
N GLN A 287 7.85 20.13 1.19
CA GLN A 287 6.58 20.50 0.58
C GLN A 287 5.41 20.32 1.55
N ALA A 288 5.42 19.31 2.41
CA ALA A 288 4.39 19.13 3.45
C ALA A 288 4.38 20.33 4.42
N VAL A 289 5.56 20.77 4.87
CA VAL A 289 5.72 21.96 5.72
C VAL A 289 5.22 23.23 5.01
N LYS A 290 5.53 23.41 3.72
CA LYS A 290 5.00 24.53 2.92
C LYS A 290 3.46 24.53 2.83
N ASN A 291 2.83 23.37 2.99
CA ASN A 291 1.37 23.20 3.03
C ASN A 291 0.79 23.25 4.46
N GLY A 292 1.58 23.63 5.46
CA GLY A 292 1.11 23.78 6.85
C GLY A 292 0.98 22.47 7.63
N ARG A 293 1.61 21.39 7.15
CA ARG A 293 1.70 20.09 7.84
C ARG A 293 3.02 19.96 8.59
N ALA A 294 3.11 19.05 9.55
CA ALA A 294 4.41 18.67 10.10
C ALA A 294 5.19 17.82 9.08
N ALA A 295 6.52 17.91 9.11
CA ALA A 295 7.37 17.09 8.25
C ALA A 295 7.11 15.58 8.44
N ASP A 296 6.88 15.17 9.69
CA ASP A 296 6.65 13.77 10.06
C ASP A 296 5.17 13.33 9.92
N ASP A 297 4.28 14.20 9.43
CA ASP A 297 2.91 13.81 9.05
C ASP A 297 2.90 12.91 7.79
N VAL A 298 4.02 12.84 7.06
CA VAL A 298 4.17 12.03 5.85
C VAL A 298 5.23 10.96 6.07
N ALA A 299 4.79 9.71 6.22
CA ALA A 299 5.68 8.57 6.18
C ALA A 299 6.14 8.30 4.74
N VAL A 300 7.42 8.07 4.50
CA VAL A 300 7.93 7.69 3.18
C VAL A 300 8.33 6.22 3.18
N VAL A 301 7.69 5.40 2.34
CA VAL A 301 8.00 3.98 2.20
C VAL A 301 8.58 3.70 0.82
N THR A 302 9.45 2.70 0.72
CA THR A 302 10.04 2.28 -0.57
C THR A 302 9.81 0.80 -0.83
N GLY A 303 9.65 0.46 -2.10
CA GLY A 303 9.74 -0.93 -2.56
C GLY A 303 11.14 -1.46 -2.32
N MET A 304 11.25 -2.73 -1.94
CA MET A 304 12.51 -3.42 -1.75
C MET A 304 12.39 -4.88 -2.15
N THR A 305 13.17 -5.30 -3.14
CA THR A 305 13.34 -6.71 -3.47
C THR A 305 14.45 -7.29 -2.59
N VAL A 306 14.09 -8.19 -1.68
CA VAL A 306 15.05 -8.88 -0.80
C VAL A 306 15.26 -10.30 -1.29
N THR A 307 16.52 -10.72 -1.43
CA THR A 307 16.91 -12.10 -1.72
C THR A 307 17.83 -12.59 -0.61
N VAL A 308 17.30 -13.42 0.28
CA VAL A 308 18.01 -13.90 1.46
C VAL A 308 18.08 -15.43 1.46
N ALA A 309 19.22 -15.95 1.90
CA ALA A 309 19.46 -17.36 2.13
C ALA A 309 20.41 -17.50 3.34
N PRO A 310 20.63 -18.71 3.89
CA PRO A 310 21.55 -18.91 5.02
C PRO A 310 22.96 -18.37 4.76
N THR A 311 23.44 -18.42 3.52
CA THR A 311 24.73 -17.86 3.10
C THR A 311 24.60 -16.84 1.96
N SER A 312 25.57 -15.93 1.87
CA SER A 312 25.63 -14.93 0.80
C SER A 312 25.80 -15.54 -0.60
N GLU A 313 26.45 -16.71 -0.70
CA GLU A 313 26.60 -17.44 -1.96
C GLU A 313 25.25 -17.97 -2.43
N GLU A 314 24.51 -18.65 -1.56
CA GLU A 314 23.16 -19.16 -1.87
C GLU A 314 22.20 -18.01 -2.24
N ALA A 315 22.28 -16.87 -1.55
CA ALA A 315 21.47 -15.71 -1.86
C ALA A 315 21.79 -15.13 -3.25
N ARG A 316 23.09 -15.09 -3.62
CA ARG A 316 23.51 -14.66 -4.97
C ARG A 316 23.08 -15.64 -6.05
N MET A 317 23.13 -16.95 -5.79
CA MET A 317 22.61 -17.96 -6.71
C MET A 317 21.10 -17.79 -6.92
N LEU A 318 20.34 -17.61 -5.84
CA LEU A 318 18.90 -17.39 -5.89
C LEU A 318 18.55 -16.10 -6.64
N ARG A 319 19.35 -15.04 -6.47
CA ARG A 319 19.19 -13.78 -7.20
C ARG A 319 19.44 -13.98 -8.69
N ALA A 320 20.48 -14.73 -9.06
CA ALA A 320 20.77 -15.03 -10.46
C ALA A 320 19.68 -15.89 -11.11
N GLU A 321 19.14 -16.88 -10.40
CA GLU A 321 17.96 -17.65 -10.87
C GLU A 321 16.77 -16.74 -11.14
N TYR A 322 16.48 -15.82 -10.22
CA TYR A 322 15.38 -14.88 -10.34
C TYR A 322 15.55 -13.95 -11.54
N GLU A 323 16.73 -13.35 -11.71
CA GLU A 323 17.04 -12.46 -12.83
C GLU A 323 17.00 -13.19 -14.18
N ALA A 324 17.34 -14.48 -14.20
CA ALA A 324 17.30 -15.31 -15.41
C ALA A 324 15.88 -15.59 -15.93
N LEU A 325 14.85 -15.42 -15.09
CA LEU A 325 13.45 -15.52 -15.53
C LEU A 325 13.01 -14.34 -16.40
N LEU A 326 13.74 -13.23 -16.36
CA LEU A 326 13.34 -11.99 -17.01
C LEU A 326 13.88 -11.98 -18.44
N GLY A 327 13.04 -12.15 -19.45
CA GLY A 327 13.44 -12.05 -20.85
C GLY A 327 13.79 -10.62 -21.27
N LEU A 328 14.60 -10.47 -22.32
CA LEU A 328 14.83 -9.15 -22.95
C LEU A 328 13.57 -8.66 -23.68
N ASP A 329 12.77 -9.58 -24.24
CA ASP A 329 11.52 -9.24 -24.92
C ASP A 329 10.48 -8.68 -23.93
N ASP A 330 10.36 -9.30 -22.75
CA ASP A 330 9.54 -8.78 -21.64
C ASP A 330 9.99 -7.37 -21.22
N ALA A 331 11.31 -7.21 -21.09
CA ALA A 331 11.92 -5.94 -20.76
C ALA A 331 11.59 -4.88 -21.81
N ALA A 332 11.61 -5.22 -23.09
CA ALA A 332 11.30 -4.31 -24.19
C ALA A 332 9.84 -3.85 -24.16
N VAL A 333 8.90 -4.76 -23.90
CA VAL A 333 7.47 -4.46 -23.82
C VAL A 333 7.18 -3.56 -22.62
N MET A 334 7.75 -3.88 -21.45
CA MET A 334 7.63 -3.02 -20.27
C MET A 334 8.31 -1.67 -20.48
N PHE A 335 9.48 -1.65 -21.10
CA PHE A 335 10.22 -0.42 -21.41
C PHE A 335 9.42 0.47 -22.35
N ALA A 336 8.79 -0.09 -23.38
CA ALA A 336 7.91 0.62 -24.29
C ALA A 336 6.70 1.19 -23.55
N GLY A 337 6.01 0.39 -22.72
CA GLY A 337 4.86 0.85 -21.93
C GLY A 337 5.19 1.95 -20.92
N ILE A 338 6.38 1.91 -20.31
CA ILE A 338 6.80 2.86 -19.27
C ILE A 338 7.41 4.13 -19.87
N THR A 339 8.19 4.01 -20.94
CA THR A 339 8.98 5.14 -21.50
C THR A 339 8.41 5.71 -22.78
N GLY A 340 7.52 4.98 -23.46
CA GLY A 340 7.05 5.29 -24.81
C GLY A 340 8.08 5.05 -25.92
N LEU A 341 9.29 4.60 -25.58
CA LEU A 341 10.31 4.21 -26.57
C LEU A 341 10.19 2.70 -26.83
N ASP A 342 9.77 2.38 -28.05
CA ASP A 342 9.64 1.00 -28.49
C ASP A 342 10.99 0.41 -28.90
N LEU A 343 11.44 -0.58 -28.14
CA LEU A 343 12.64 -1.37 -28.43
C LEU A 343 12.28 -2.82 -28.78
N THR A 344 10.99 -3.14 -28.96
CA THR A 344 10.54 -4.50 -29.26
C THR A 344 11.03 -4.93 -30.64
N GLY A 345 11.51 -6.18 -30.75
CA GLY A 345 12.01 -6.76 -32.01
C GLY A 345 13.30 -6.12 -32.57
N LEU A 346 13.92 -5.16 -31.87
CA LEU A 346 15.18 -4.57 -32.28
C LEU A 346 16.36 -5.51 -31.98
N ASP A 347 17.39 -5.47 -32.84
CA ASP A 347 18.62 -6.22 -32.62
C ASP A 347 19.30 -5.76 -31.30
N PRO A 348 19.50 -6.65 -30.30
CA PRO A 348 20.16 -6.31 -29.05
C PRO A 348 21.57 -5.71 -29.23
N GLU A 349 22.24 -6.02 -30.34
CA GLU A 349 23.56 -5.49 -30.66
C GLU A 349 23.52 -4.10 -31.31
N MET A 350 22.35 -3.61 -31.73
CA MET A 350 22.19 -2.28 -32.31
C MET A 350 22.61 -1.21 -31.31
N ARG A 351 23.38 -0.23 -31.78
CA ARG A 351 23.72 0.94 -30.96
C ARG A 351 22.51 1.85 -30.85
N VAL A 352 22.30 2.37 -29.66
CA VAL A 352 21.20 3.29 -29.35
C VAL A 352 21.33 4.59 -30.18
N ALA A 353 22.56 5.02 -30.46
CA ALA A 353 22.84 6.17 -31.32
C ALA A 353 22.37 5.98 -32.78
N ASP A 354 22.20 4.74 -33.23
CA ASP A 354 21.76 4.42 -34.60
C ASP A 354 20.24 4.26 -34.71
N LEU A 355 19.49 4.38 -33.60
CA LEU A 355 18.04 4.31 -33.58
C LEU A 355 17.43 5.49 -34.36
N LYS A 356 16.66 5.16 -35.39
CA LYS A 356 15.86 6.13 -36.15
C LYS A 356 14.41 6.03 -35.72
N THR A 357 14.08 6.67 -34.61
CA THR A 357 12.70 6.75 -34.11
C THR A 357 12.23 8.21 -34.09
N ASP A 358 10.98 8.44 -34.53
CA ASP A 358 10.33 9.75 -34.41
C ASP A 358 9.80 9.99 -32.98
N LEU A 359 9.48 8.91 -32.26
CA LEU A 359 9.10 8.88 -30.84
C LEU A 359 10.32 8.59 -29.96
N GLY A 360 10.54 9.38 -28.92
CA GLY A 360 11.55 9.10 -27.89
C GLY A 360 12.96 9.63 -28.17
N GLN A 361 13.19 10.51 -29.15
CA GLN A 361 14.53 11.07 -29.43
C GLN A 361 15.20 11.70 -28.20
N THR A 362 14.44 12.27 -27.25
CA THR A 362 14.98 12.81 -26.00
C THR A 362 15.53 11.72 -25.06
N LEU A 363 14.86 10.57 -24.97
CA LEU A 363 15.32 9.40 -24.21
C LEU A 363 16.48 8.70 -24.91
N VAL A 364 16.38 8.48 -26.23
CA VAL A 364 17.48 7.94 -27.06
C VAL A 364 18.73 8.82 -26.94
N GLN A 365 18.58 10.15 -27.04
CA GLN A 365 19.69 11.09 -26.84
C GLN A 365 20.22 11.08 -25.40
N ARG A 366 19.38 10.84 -24.38
CA ARG A 366 19.84 10.74 -22.99
C ARG A 366 20.76 9.55 -22.80
N TYR A 367 20.37 8.37 -23.31
CA TYR A 367 21.22 7.17 -23.27
C TYR A 367 22.47 7.34 -24.11
N ALA A 368 22.34 7.82 -25.36
CA ALA A 368 23.47 8.04 -26.25
C ALA A 368 24.46 9.12 -25.75
N ARG A 369 24.00 10.11 -24.97
CA ARG A 369 24.88 11.09 -24.30
C ARG A 369 25.64 10.51 -23.13
N GLN A 370 25.06 9.54 -22.41
CA GLN A 370 25.74 8.86 -21.31
C GLN A 370 26.79 7.89 -21.83
N ASP A 371 26.44 7.13 -22.87
CA ASP A 371 27.34 6.20 -23.55
C ASP A 371 26.94 6.06 -25.04
N PRO A 372 27.74 6.61 -25.97
CA PRO A 372 27.46 6.51 -27.41
C PRO A 372 27.53 5.07 -27.95
N ASP A 373 28.21 4.16 -27.25
CA ASP A 373 28.35 2.75 -27.63
C ASP A 373 27.30 1.85 -26.94
N MET A 374 26.40 2.43 -26.13
CA MET A 374 25.31 1.72 -25.48
C MET A 374 24.47 0.97 -26.52
N ARG A 375 24.22 -0.31 -26.24
CA ARG A 375 23.43 -1.20 -27.09
C ARG A 375 22.00 -1.39 -26.56
N VAL A 376 21.07 -1.70 -27.45
CA VAL A 376 19.67 -1.98 -27.09
C VAL A 376 19.58 -3.06 -26.01
N GLY A 377 20.31 -4.17 -26.18
CA GLY A 377 20.32 -5.27 -25.21
C GLY A 377 20.82 -4.85 -23.83
N GLN A 378 21.76 -3.91 -23.75
CA GLN A 378 22.28 -3.40 -22.48
C GLN A 378 21.25 -2.50 -21.77
N ILE A 379 20.50 -1.68 -22.51
CA ILE A 379 19.40 -0.90 -21.94
C ILE A 379 18.34 -1.83 -21.36
N LEU A 380 17.92 -2.82 -22.13
CA LEU A 380 16.88 -3.77 -21.72
C LEU A 380 17.33 -4.63 -20.54
N ASP A 381 18.60 -5.06 -20.52
CA ASP A 381 19.18 -5.80 -19.40
C ASP A 381 19.27 -4.97 -18.12
N GLN A 382 19.73 -3.72 -18.22
CA GLN A 382 19.71 -2.79 -17.08
C GLN A 382 18.28 -2.49 -16.61
N PHE A 383 17.34 -2.38 -17.56
CA PHE A 383 15.95 -2.08 -17.25
C PHE A 383 15.28 -3.21 -16.47
N ARG A 384 15.38 -4.46 -16.99
CA ARG A 384 14.78 -5.64 -16.33
C ARG A 384 15.37 -5.92 -14.95
N THR A 385 16.68 -5.67 -14.77
CA THR A 385 17.36 -5.99 -13.51
C THR A 385 17.29 -4.86 -12.49
N LYS A 386 17.25 -3.58 -12.88
CA LYS A 386 17.42 -2.45 -11.94
C LYS A 386 16.32 -1.38 -12.00
N ALA A 387 15.69 -1.16 -13.15
CA ALA A 387 14.92 0.08 -13.36
C ALA A 387 13.48 0.04 -12.84
N ILE A 388 12.86 -1.14 -12.79
CA ILE A 388 11.42 -1.29 -12.45
C ILE A 388 11.22 -1.48 -10.93
N ARG A 389 12.31 -1.63 -10.17
CA ARG A 389 12.29 -2.02 -8.76
C ARG A 389 12.88 -0.94 -7.88
N GLY A 390 12.48 -0.93 -6.61
CA GLY A 390 13.16 -0.17 -5.58
C GLY A 390 14.53 -0.75 -5.22
N PHE A 391 14.92 -0.65 -3.97
CA PHE A 391 16.21 -1.18 -3.50
C PHE A 391 16.27 -2.70 -3.68
N GLN A 392 17.44 -3.21 -4.04
CA GLN A 392 17.67 -4.64 -4.21
C GLN A 392 18.75 -5.08 -3.25
N VAL A 393 18.37 -5.95 -2.32
CA VAL A 393 19.23 -6.39 -1.22
C VAL A 393 19.41 -7.90 -1.32
N THR A 394 20.66 -8.36 -1.40
CA THR A 394 20.99 -9.78 -1.56
C THR A 394 22.12 -10.16 -0.63
N GLY A 395 21.94 -11.19 0.19
CA GLY A 395 22.99 -11.65 1.09
C GLY A 395 22.52 -12.67 2.13
N SER A 396 23.42 -12.98 3.05
CA SER A 396 23.10 -13.70 4.28
C SER A 396 22.18 -12.87 5.19
N PRO A 397 21.57 -13.46 6.23
CA PRO A 397 20.56 -12.76 7.03
C PRO A 397 21.08 -11.49 7.70
N VAL A 398 22.33 -11.51 8.20
CA VAL A 398 22.97 -10.36 8.84
C VAL A 398 23.29 -9.26 7.81
N GLU A 399 23.83 -9.62 6.64
CA GLU A 399 24.13 -8.65 5.59
C GLU A 399 22.87 -7.93 5.10
N VAL A 400 21.77 -8.68 4.96
CA VAL A 400 20.48 -8.12 4.56
C VAL A 400 19.94 -7.16 5.63
N ALA A 401 19.98 -7.54 6.91
CA ALA A 401 19.54 -6.67 8.01
C ALA A 401 20.39 -5.39 8.09
N ASP A 402 21.71 -5.51 8.00
CA ASP A 402 22.65 -4.38 8.00
C ASP A 402 22.39 -3.43 6.83
N GLU A 403 22.14 -3.97 5.64
CA GLU A 403 21.86 -3.17 4.44
C GLU A 403 20.51 -2.46 4.53
N ILE A 404 19.47 -3.11 5.07
CA ILE A 404 18.17 -2.49 5.34
C ILE A 404 18.33 -1.30 6.29
N GLU A 405 19.06 -1.47 7.40
CA GLU A 405 19.32 -0.39 8.34
C GLU A 405 20.10 0.75 7.69
N ARG A 406 21.16 0.43 6.94
CA ARG A 406 21.96 1.42 6.22
C ARG A 406 21.12 2.23 5.25
N ILE A 407 20.22 1.58 4.49
CA ILE A 407 19.30 2.26 3.58
C ILE A 407 18.33 3.15 4.34
N VAL A 408 17.69 2.63 5.38
CA VAL A 408 16.70 3.39 6.16
C VAL A 408 17.32 4.61 6.81
N ASP A 409 18.45 4.43 7.51
CA ASP A 409 19.10 5.51 8.26
C ASP A 409 19.76 6.53 7.33
N GLY A 410 20.37 6.06 6.24
CA GLY A 410 21.02 6.93 5.27
C GLY A 410 20.04 7.74 4.41
N SER A 411 18.83 7.24 4.18
CA SER A 411 17.83 7.92 3.32
C SER A 411 16.71 8.61 4.09
N GLY A 412 16.51 8.29 5.37
CA GLY A 412 15.45 8.87 6.19
C GLY A 412 14.05 8.34 5.89
N ILE A 413 13.92 7.30 5.06
CA ILE A 413 12.64 6.60 4.84
C ILE A 413 12.08 6.03 6.15
N ASP A 414 10.78 5.76 6.15
CA ASP A 414 9.99 5.34 7.30
C ASP A 414 9.66 3.84 7.28
N GLY A 415 9.84 3.19 6.14
CA GLY A 415 9.52 1.78 5.98
C GLY A 415 9.89 1.21 4.61
N ILE A 416 9.74 -0.10 4.52
CA ILE A 416 9.98 -0.88 3.30
C ILE A 416 8.73 -1.67 2.95
N MET A 417 8.53 -1.89 1.65
CA MET A 417 7.54 -2.83 1.13
C MET A 417 8.28 -3.95 0.40
N LEU A 418 8.18 -5.17 0.90
CA LEU A 418 8.80 -6.32 0.25
C LEU A 418 8.10 -6.58 -1.08
N GLU A 419 8.88 -6.53 -2.15
CA GLU A 419 8.45 -6.89 -3.49
C GLU A 419 8.65 -8.40 -3.70
N PRO A 420 7.70 -9.10 -4.36
CA PRO A 420 7.86 -10.52 -4.64
C PRO A 420 9.00 -10.74 -5.63
N THR A 421 9.71 -11.86 -5.45
CA THR A 421 10.66 -12.41 -6.41
C THR A 421 9.93 -13.41 -7.31
N PHE A 422 9.90 -14.69 -6.95
CA PHE A 422 9.30 -15.76 -7.75
C PHE A 422 7.76 -15.75 -7.77
N GLY A 423 7.11 -14.82 -7.09
CA GLY A 423 5.65 -14.66 -7.07
C GLY A 423 4.89 -15.51 -6.04
N GLY A 424 5.54 -16.52 -5.45
CA GLY A 424 4.98 -17.27 -4.33
C GLY A 424 5.32 -16.68 -2.96
N LEU A 425 4.99 -17.44 -1.91
CA LEU A 425 5.14 -17.00 -0.51
C LEU A 425 6.57 -17.16 0.03
N ASP A 426 7.41 -17.96 -0.63
CA ASP A 426 8.71 -18.40 -0.10
C ASP A 426 9.67 -17.23 0.19
N ALA A 427 9.66 -16.17 -0.64
CA ALA A 427 10.50 -15.00 -0.40
C ALA A 427 10.10 -14.26 0.88
N TYR A 428 8.80 -14.16 1.15
CA TYR A 428 8.28 -13.54 2.37
C TYR A 428 8.61 -14.41 3.60
N ARG A 429 8.44 -15.73 3.48
CA ARG A 429 8.80 -16.69 4.55
C ARG A 429 10.30 -16.63 4.86
N ALA A 430 11.15 -16.62 3.84
CA ALA A 430 12.60 -16.50 4.03
C ALA A 430 12.97 -15.20 4.76
N PHE A 431 12.32 -14.07 4.43
CA PHE A 431 12.51 -12.82 5.17
C PHE A 431 12.04 -12.93 6.63
N ILE A 432 10.83 -13.46 6.86
CA ILE A 432 10.24 -13.63 8.19
C ILE A 432 11.09 -14.53 9.07
N GLU A 433 11.66 -15.60 8.52
CA GLU A 433 12.44 -16.59 9.28
C GLU A 433 13.88 -16.13 9.53
N LEU A 434 14.50 -15.49 8.54
CA LEU A 434 15.94 -15.22 8.58
C LEU A 434 16.28 -13.78 9.00
N VAL A 435 15.54 -12.79 8.50
CA VAL A 435 15.90 -11.37 8.63
C VAL A 435 15.11 -10.69 9.74
N LEU A 436 13.79 -10.91 9.78
CA LEU A 436 12.91 -10.25 10.73
C LEU A 436 13.33 -10.45 12.19
N PRO A 437 13.77 -11.64 12.67
CA PRO A 437 14.22 -11.80 14.06
C PRO A 437 15.40 -10.89 14.39
N ILE A 438 16.33 -10.69 13.45
CA ILE A 438 17.48 -9.79 13.62
C ILE A 438 17.01 -8.34 13.77
N LEU A 439 16.08 -7.90 12.91
CA LEU A 439 15.52 -6.55 12.99
C LEU A 439 14.72 -6.33 14.28
N VAL A 440 14.01 -7.34 14.77
CA VAL A 440 13.28 -7.29 16.05
C VAL A 440 14.25 -7.20 17.23
N ASP A 441 15.29 -8.05 17.27
CA ASP A 441 16.31 -8.04 18.33
C ASP A 441 17.06 -6.70 18.40
N ARG A 442 17.22 -6.03 17.24
CA ARG A 442 17.82 -4.69 17.13
C ARG A 442 16.84 -3.55 17.41
N GLY A 443 15.58 -3.83 17.74
CA GLY A 443 14.54 -2.82 17.97
C GLY A 443 14.12 -2.04 16.72
N ARG A 444 14.47 -2.53 15.53
CA ARG A 444 14.17 -1.92 14.23
C ARG A 444 12.81 -2.35 13.68
N ALA A 445 12.29 -3.51 14.08
CA ALA A 445 10.95 -3.98 13.72
C ALA A 445 10.15 -4.36 14.97
N GLY A 446 8.83 -4.31 14.87
CA GLY A 446 7.95 -4.89 15.89
C GLY A 446 7.75 -6.38 15.66
N GLY A 447 7.59 -7.15 16.73
CA GLY A 447 6.98 -8.48 16.63
C GLY A 447 5.46 -8.41 16.49
N PRO A 448 4.76 -9.55 16.36
CA PRO A 448 3.29 -9.59 16.37
C PRO A 448 2.70 -8.82 17.56
N ASP A 449 1.59 -8.12 17.32
CA ASP A 449 0.98 -7.25 18.31
C ASP A 449 0.55 -8.06 19.56
N PRO A 450 1.14 -7.79 20.74
CA PRO A 450 0.88 -8.59 21.94
C PRO A 450 -0.54 -8.40 22.50
N ARG A 451 -1.30 -7.40 22.01
CA ARG A 451 -2.69 -7.16 22.41
C ARG A 451 -3.68 -8.13 21.76
N VAL A 452 -3.23 -8.89 20.78
CA VAL A 452 -4.06 -9.75 19.94
C VAL A 452 -3.54 -11.19 19.99
N ARG A 453 -4.43 -12.17 19.81
CA ARG A 453 -4.05 -13.59 19.86
C ARG A 453 -3.65 -13.99 18.46
N SER A 454 -2.34 -14.03 18.16
CA SER A 454 -1.94 -14.44 16.82
C SER A 454 -2.47 -15.85 16.50
N LEU A 455 -3.01 -16.01 15.29
CA LEU A 455 -3.29 -17.31 14.72
C LEU A 455 -1.95 -18.02 14.58
N SER A 456 -1.70 -19.04 15.41
CA SER A 456 -0.40 -19.72 15.39
C SER A 456 -0.11 -20.35 14.02
N LEU A 457 1.08 -20.07 13.47
CA LEU A 457 1.58 -20.65 12.21
C LEU A 457 1.69 -22.19 12.26
N SER A 458 1.67 -22.79 13.47
CA SER A 458 1.96 -24.20 13.74
C SER A 458 0.90 -25.22 13.29
N LYS A 459 -0.12 -24.85 12.50
CA LYS A 459 -1.11 -25.80 11.97
C LYS A 459 -1.10 -25.99 10.44
N GLY A 460 -0.23 -25.31 9.70
CA GLY A 460 -0.23 -25.34 8.23
C GLY A 460 0.92 -26.10 7.55
N LEU A 461 1.98 -26.48 8.28
CA LEU A 461 3.21 -27.00 7.67
C LEU A 461 3.28 -28.54 7.53
N ASP A 462 2.28 -29.29 8.03
CA ASP A 462 2.21 -30.75 7.94
C ASP A 462 1.06 -31.22 7.03
N ALA A 463 1.10 -30.91 5.72
CA ALA A 463 0.37 -31.67 4.69
C ALA A 463 0.69 -31.22 3.25
N SER A 464 1.86 -31.60 2.71
CA SER A 464 2.04 -31.70 1.26
C SER A 464 3.18 -32.67 0.88
N THR A 465 3.05 -33.93 1.29
CA THR A 465 3.68 -35.04 0.57
C THR A 465 2.59 -35.95 0.02
N GLY A 466 2.27 -35.79 -1.27
CA GLY A 466 1.22 -36.61 -1.89
C GLY A 466 0.89 -36.23 -3.34
N SER A 467 1.77 -36.64 -4.25
CA SER A 467 1.59 -36.91 -5.70
C SER A 467 0.19 -36.76 -6.33
N ALA A 468 0.18 -36.07 -7.47
CA ALA A 468 -0.89 -35.91 -8.46
C ALA A 468 -1.52 -37.20 -9.01
N THR A 469 -2.79 -37.11 -9.48
CA THR A 469 -3.21 -37.29 -10.90
C THR A 469 -4.75 -37.41 -11.04
N GLY A 470 -5.35 -36.75 -12.04
CA GLY A 470 -6.55 -37.23 -12.77
C GLY A 470 -7.83 -36.37 -12.73
N PRO A 471 -8.45 -36.03 -13.88
CA PRO A 471 -9.47 -34.99 -14.01
C PRO A 471 -10.91 -35.49 -13.76
N ARG A 472 -11.79 -34.61 -13.27
CA ARG A 472 -13.23 -34.89 -13.16
C ARG A 472 -14.00 -34.23 -14.29
N ASN A 473 -14.53 -35.06 -15.20
CA ASN A 473 -15.69 -34.77 -16.03
C ASN A 473 -16.75 -35.83 -15.74
N GLY A 474 -18.01 -35.42 -15.60
CA GLY A 474 -19.13 -36.36 -15.48
C GLY A 474 -20.38 -35.73 -14.89
N LEU A 475 -21.19 -35.13 -15.76
CA LEU A 475 -22.62 -34.94 -15.57
C LEU A 475 -23.28 -36.29 -15.25
N ASP A 476 -24.14 -36.34 -14.23
CA ASP A 476 -25.41 -37.05 -14.39
C ASP A 476 -26.48 -36.57 -13.41
N ALA A 477 -27.67 -36.41 -13.95
CA ALA A 477 -28.89 -36.08 -13.25
C ALA A 477 -29.76 -37.33 -13.15
N SER A 478 -30.40 -37.58 -11.99
CA SER A 478 -31.84 -37.88 -11.90
C SER A 478 -32.30 -38.44 -10.55
N THR A 479 -33.38 -37.81 -10.06
CA THR A 479 -34.59 -38.40 -9.44
C THR A 479 -34.57 -39.05 -8.05
N GLY A 480 -35.43 -38.52 -7.18
CA GLY A 480 -35.93 -39.20 -5.98
C GLY A 480 -36.76 -38.30 -5.04
N SER A 481 -38.07 -38.18 -5.32
CA SER A 481 -39.11 -37.54 -4.46
C SER A 481 -39.34 -38.38 -3.17
N ALA A 482 -39.99 -37.99 -2.06
CA ALA A 482 -40.87 -36.90 -1.66
C ALA A 482 -41.10 -36.93 -0.12
N THR A 483 -41.72 -35.85 0.39
CA THR A 483 -42.69 -35.76 1.53
C THR A 483 -42.22 -35.59 2.99
N GLY A 484 -42.67 -34.47 3.58
CA GLY A 484 -43.16 -34.41 4.98
C GLY A 484 -42.59 -33.29 5.87
N PRO A 485 -43.38 -32.26 6.28
CA PRO A 485 -42.89 -31.13 7.08
C PRO A 485 -43.04 -31.35 8.58
N ARG A 486 -42.13 -30.80 9.39
CA ARG A 486 -42.38 -30.55 10.82
C ARG A 486 -41.87 -29.18 11.24
N ASN A 487 -42.82 -28.31 11.53
CA ASN A 487 -42.68 -27.12 12.35
C ASN A 487 -42.20 -27.51 13.76
N GLY A 488 -41.25 -26.75 14.28
CA GLY A 488 -40.80 -26.80 15.67
C GLY A 488 -40.08 -25.49 15.99
N LEU A 489 -40.86 -24.43 16.16
CA LEU A 489 -40.42 -23.19 16.81
C LEU A 489 -40.17 -23.53 18.28
N ASP A 490 -38.90 -23.54 18.69
CA ASP A 490 -38.55 -23.48 20.11
C ASP A 490 -37.80 -22.17 20.37
N ALA A 491 -38.53 -21.25 21.00
CA ALA A 491 -38.03 -19.97 21.43
C ALA A 491 -37.31 -20.16 22.77
N SER A 492 -35.98 -20.19 22.73
CA SER A 492 -35.16 -20.00 23.93
C SER A 492 -34.47 -18.63 23.85
N THR A 493 -34.94 -17.75 24.73
CA THR A 493 -34.36 -16.46 25.06
C THR A 493 -32.97 -16.65 25.69
N GLY A 494 -31.93 -16.60 24.87
CA GLY A 494 -30.54 -16.54 25.30
C GLY A 494 -29.99 -15.13 25.12
N SER A 495 -30.04 -14.33 26.18
CA SER A 495 -29.27 -13.08 26.32
C SER A 495 -27.78 -13.41 26.32
N ALA A 496 -27.16 -13.47 25.15
CA ALA A 496 -25.71 -13.64 25.00
C ALA A 496 -25.01 -12.28 24.87
N THR A 497 -25.09 -11.45 25.91
CA THR A 497 -24.07 -10.44 26.18
C THR A 497 -23.08 -11.04 27.18
N GLY A 498 -22.29 -12.01 26.71
CA GLY A 498 -21.06 -12.38 27.41
C GLY A 498 -20.03 -11.26 27.24
N PRO A 499 -19.19 -10.98 28.23
CA PRO A 499 -18.14 -9.98 28.09
C PRO A 499 -17.19 -10.44 26.98
N ARG A 500 -17.10 -9.66 25.89
CA ARG A 500 -15.97 -9.78 24.96
C ARG A 500 -14.69 -9.63 25.77
N SER A 501 -13.74 -10.52 25.51
CA SER A 501 -12.39 -10.51 26.09
C SER A 501 -11.86 -9.08 26.26
N THR A 502 -11.29 -8.80 27.43
CA THR A 502 -10.71 -7.52 27.84
C THR A 502 -9.39 -7.18 27.12
N ALA A 503 -9.14 -7.77 25.94
CA ALA A 503 -8.05 -7.36 25.09
C ALA A 503 -8.37 -5.96 24.53
N ALA A 504 -7.42 -5.02 24.64
CA ALA A 504 -7.55 -3.72 24.00
C ALA A 504 -7.73 -3.93 22.48
N ALA A 505 -8.58 -3.11 21.85
CA ALA A 505 -8.74 -3.15 20.40
C ALA A 505 -7.37 -2.95 19.71
N PRO A 506 -7.09 -3.64 18.60
CA PRO A 506 -5.87 -3.40 17.84
C PRO A 506 -5.86 -1.96 17.34
N LEU A 507 -4.66 -1.39 17.18
CA LEU A 507 -4.53 -0.06 16.57
C LEU A 507 -5.04 -0.09 15.14
N THR A 508 -5.74 0.97 14.76
CA THR A 508 -6.06 1.27 13.38
C THR A 508 -4.79 1.44 12.55
N LEU A 509 -4.90 1.31 11.23
CA LEU A 509 -3.78 1.54 10.33
C LEU A 509 -3.26 2.98 10.49
N ARG A 510 -4.15 3.97 10.64
CA ARG A 510 -3.74 5.36 10.88
C ARG A 510 -2.91 5.49 12.14
N GLU A 511 -3.33 4.92 13.27
CA GLU A 511 -2.56 5.02 14.52
C GLU A 511 -1.16 4.41 14.40
N ARG A 512 -0.99 3.37 13.57
CA ARG A 512 0.35 2.80 13.27
C ARG A 512 1.19 3.74 12.41
N PHE A 513 0.57 4.52 11.53
CA PHE A 513 1.26 5.46 10.66
C PHE A 513 1.57 6.80 11.34
N THR A 514 0.60 7.39 12.02
CA THR A 514 0.66 8.77 12.52
C THR A 514 0.65 8.88 14.04
N GLY A 515 0.38 7.77 14.76
CA GLY A 515 0.14 7.81 16.20
C GLY A 515 -1.21 8.41 16.61
N ALA A 516 -2.06 8.80 15.64
CA ALA A 516 -3.34 9.46 15.89
C ALA A 516 -4.51 8.67 15.29
N PRO A 517 -5.69 8.62 15.95
CA PRO A 517 -6.86 7.90 15.45
C PRO A 517 -7.62 8.66 14.34
N ARG A 518 -7.37 9.97 14.19
CA ARG A 518 -8.09 10.85 13.27
C ARG A 518 -7.11 11.55 12.34
N LEU A 519 -7.60 11.85 11.13
CA LEU A 519 -6.87 12.66 10.18
C LEU A 519 -6.57 14.04 10.79
N ALA A 520 -5.33 14.50 10.70
CA ALA A 520 -4.96 15.80 11.25
C ALA A 520 -5.74 16.93 10.55
N PRO A 521 -6.19 17.97 11.27
CA PRO A 521 -6.91 19.10 10.67
C PRO A 521 -6.11 19.80 9.55
N THR A 522 -4.78 19.69 9.57
CA THR A 522 -3.86 20.22 8.55
C THR A 522 -4.02 19.57 7.18
N HIS A 523 -4.54 18.33 7.09
CA HIS A 523 -4.94 17.71 5.81
C HIS A 523 -6.16 18.38 5.17
N ARG A 524 -6.89 19.23 5.92
CA ARG A 524 -8.08 19.97 5.45
C ARG A 524 -7.71 21.30 4.78
N ALA A 525 -6.45 21.48 4.36
CA ALA A 525 -5.93 22.67 3.67
C ALA A 525 -6.62 22.99 2.31
N HIS A 526 -7.67 22.24 1.92
CA HIS A 526 -8.64 22.63 0.88
C HIS A 526 -9.67 23.68 1.36
N GLY A 527 -9.49 24.30 2.52
CA GLY A 527 -10.41 25.34 3.00
C GLY A 527 -11.77 24.78 3.43
N LEU A 528 -11.87 23.47 3.62
CA LEU A 528 -12.95 22.85 4.36
C LEU A 528 -12.69 23.04 5.85
N SER A 529 -13.06 24.20 6.38
CA SER A 529 -13.04 24.43 7.81
C SER A 529 -13.99 23.43 8.47
N ALA A 530 -13.44 22.50 9.27
CA ALA A 530 -14.20 22.09 10.44
C ALA A 530 -14.31 23.33 11.31
N ARG A 531 -15.54 23.82 11.50
CA ARG A 531 -15.75 24.74 12.60
C ARG A 531 -15.42 23.99 13.87
N ALA A 532 -14.54 24.59 14.67
CA ALA A 532 -14.42 24.24 16.08
C ALA A 532 -15.82 24.26 16.70
N ALA A 533 -16.03 23.42 17.70
CA ALA A 533 -17.19 23.47 18.55
C ALA A 533 -17.23 24.86 19.23
N ASP A 534 -17.90 25.82 18.60
CA ASP A 534 -18.27 27.07 19.25
C ASP A 534 -19.60 26.83 19.97
N ASP A 535 -19.52 26.97 21.29
CA ASP A 535 -20.64 27.01 22.22
C ASP A 535 -21.76 27.92 21.69
N HIS A 536 -22.89 27.34 21.31
CA HIS A 536 -24.13 28.10 21.20
C HIS A 536 -24.78 28.18 22.58
N GLU A 537 -24.24 29.08 23.40
CA GLU A 537 -25.03 29.73 24.45
C GLU A 537 -25.37 31.17 24.02
N MET A 538 -26.66 31.48 24.18
CA MET A 538 -27.27 32.81 24.22
C MET A 538 -27.51 33.59 22.91
N GLY A 539 -28.80 33.73 22.62
CA GLY A 539 -29.32 34.69 21.66
C GLY A 539 -30.84 34.71 21.57
N ALA A 540 -31.56 34.54 22.67
CA ALA A 540 -32.93 35.01 22.75
C ALA A 540 -32.88 36.55 22.64
N THR A 541 -33.48 37.12 21.61
CA THR A 541 -33.90 38.52 21.65
C THR A 541 -35.13 38.71 20.78
N GLU A 542 -36.18 39.15 21.47
CA GLU A 542 -37.44 39.62 20.94
C GLU A 542 -37.25 40.67 19.83
N LYS A 543 -37.98 40.51 18.72
CA LYS A 543 -39.04 41.43 18.28
C LYS A 543 -39.85 40.87 17.13
#